data_AF-A0A822HL99-F1
#
_entry.id   AF-A0A822HL99-F1
#
_cell.length_a   1.000
_cell.length_b   1.000
_cell.length_c   1.000
_cell.angle_alpha   90.00
_cell.angle_beta   90.00
_cell.angle_gamma   90.00
#
_symmetry.space_group_name_H-M   'P 1'
#
loop_
_entity.id
_entity.type
_entity.pdbx_description
1 polymer ?
#
loop_
_entity_poly.entity_id
_entity_poly.type
_entity_poly.pdbx_seq_one_letter_code
_entity_poly.pdbx_strand_id
1 'polypeptide(L)'
;TALREGTNIFEFNLLSSFALIKRWKPPHSCKYYEVMLNTAYKNKTLALVISHSTTSIVHLELHSSITLDRLWLLDLNISHTIGQPLIRCSSLTCDEWIIVDNNTSQLLHVKKDGQIKSVYPCNPSPWNTVL
;
A
#
# COMPACT_ATOMS: atom_id res chain seq x y z
N THR A 1 14.96 -5.96 -22.35
CA THR A 1 14.33 -6.08 -21.02
C THR A 1 13.01 -5.35 -21.08
N ALA A 2 11.89 -6.04 -20.96
CA ALA A 2 10.58 -5.40 -21.02
C ALA A 2 10.47 -4.39 -19.86
N LEU A 3 10.27 -3.11 -20.17
CA LEU A 3 9.88 -2.13 -19.16
C LEU A 3 8.58 -2.64 -18.54
N ARG A 4 8.62 -3.02 -17.26
CA ARG A 4 7.38 -3.18 -16.51
C ARG A 4 6.71 -1.82 -16.46
N GLU A 5 5.49 -1.74 -16.92
CA GLU A 5 4.67 -0.54 -16.72
C GLU A 5 4.26 -0.50 -15.25
N GLY A 6 4.33 0.68 -14.63
CA GLY A 6 3.84 0.88 -13.27
C GLY A 6 2.33 0.60 -13.16
N THR A 7 1.86 0.34 -11.95
CA THR A 7 0.44 0.04 -11.69
C THR A 7 -0.45 1.27 -11.90
N ASN A 8 -1.62 1.11 -12.52
CA ASN A 8 -2.64 2.16 -12.66
C ASN A 8 -3.63 2.11 -11.49
N ILE A 9 -4.21 3.27 -11.13
CA ILE A 9 -5.36 3.35 -10.20
C ILE A 9 -6.58 3.80 -10.99
N PHE A 10 -7.73 3.17 -10.74
CA PHE A 10 -8.99 3.46 -11.41
C PHE A 10 -10.05 3.83 -10.37
N GLU A 11 -10.79 4.89 -10.63
CA GLU A 11 -11.96 5.30 -9.85
C GLU A 11 -13.22 5.10 -10.67
N PHE A 12 -14.20 4.43 -10.10
CA PHE A 12 -15.46 4.11 -10.75
C PHE A 12 -16.65 4.69 -9.97
N ASN A 13 -17.64 5.21 -10.68
CA ASN A 13 -18.94 5.52 -10.12
C ASN A 13 -19.81 4.26 -10.13
N LEU A 14 -20.01 3.66 -8.96
CA LEU A 14 -20.83 2.45 -8.85
C LEU A 14 -22.34 2.72 -9.02
N LEU A 15 -22.80 3.94 -8.73
CA LEU A 15 -24.22 4.30 -8.77
C LEU A 15 -24.71 4.64 -10.18
N SER A 16 -23.82 5.15 -11.05
CA SER A 16 -24.15 5.55 -12.42
C SER A 16 -23.66 4.53 -13.46
N SER A 17 -24.04 3.26 -13.31
CA SER A 17 -23.71 2.18 -14.26
C SER A 17 -22.24 1.79 -14.33
N PHE A 18 -21.52 1.81 -13.19
CA PHE A 18 -20.09 1.41 -13.13
C PHE A 18 -19.20 2.22 -14.08
N ALA A 19 -19.52 3.51 -14.26
CA ALA A 19 -18.77 4.36 -15.17
C ALA A 19 -17.38 4.67 -14.61
N LEU A 20 -16.34 4.59 -15.46
CA LEU A 20 -15.00 5.04 -15.10
C LEU A 20 -15.02 6.58 -14.94
N ILE A 21 -14.74 7.07 -13.73
CA ILE A 21 -14.60 8.50 -13.45
C ILE A 21 -13.20 8.96 -13.82
N LYS A 22 -12.19 8.24 -13.32
CA LYS A 22 -10.80 8.68 -13.36
C LYS A 22 -9.84 7.51 -13.45
N ARG A 23 -8.73 7.74 -14.14
CA ARG A 23 -7.60 6.82 -14.22
C ARG A 23 -6.32 7.59 -13.93
N TRP A 24 -5.62 7.21 -12.88
CA TRP A 24 -4.25 7.65 -12.65
C TRP A 24 -3.29 6.63 -13.25
N LYS A 25 -2.39 7.12 -14.10
CA LYS A 25 -1.34 6.34 -14.76
C LYS A 25 0.02 6.68 -14.15
N PRO A 26 1.02 5.79 -14.26
CA PRO A 26 2.41 6.16 -13.96
C PRO A 26 2.83 7.43 -14.74
N PRO A 27 3.61 8.35 -14.13
CA PRO A 27 4.22 8.26 -12.80
C PRO A 27 3.31 8.76 -11.65
N HIS A 28 2.05 9.10 -11.91
CA HIS A 28 1.15 9.67 -10.89
C HIS A 28 0.61 8.62 -9.91
N SER A 29 0.37 7.39 -10.39
CA SER A 29 -0.11 6.28 -9.56
C SER A 29 1.01 5.58 -8.80
N CYS A 30 2.10 5.27 -9.50
CA CYS A 30 3.40 4.88 -8.95
C CYS A 30 4.45 5.14 -10.03
N LYS A 31 5.74 5.09 -9.68
CA LYS A 31 6.80 5.20 -10.69
C LYS A 31 6.81 3.96 -11.60
N TYR A 32 7.42 4.09 -12.77
CA TYR A 32 7.47 3.02 -13.77
C TYR A 32 8.15 1.74 -13.26
N TYR A 33 9.10 1.87 -12.33
CA TYR A 33 9.81 0.74 -11.73
C TYR A 33 9.19 0.26 -10.42
N GLU A 34 8.01 0.75 -10.05
CA GLU A 34 7.32 0.41 -8.81
C GLU A 34 6.08 -0.45 -9.10
N VAL A 35 5.74 -1.32 -8.16
CA VAL A 35 4.57 -2.21 -8.22
C VAL A 35 3.78 -2.08 -6.93
N MET A 36 2.47 -1.85 -7.03
CA MET A 36 1.58 -1.89 -5.87
C MET A 36 1.34 -3.35 -5.45
N LEU A 37 1.70 -3.68 -4.21
CA LEU A 37 1.50 -5.00 -3.62
C LEU A 37 0.15 -5.10 -2.92
N ASN A 38 -0.28 -4.02 -2.28
CA ASN A 38 -1.53 -3.96 -1.52
C ASN A 38 -2.04 -2.54 -1.43
N THR A 39 -3.34 -2.40 -1.21
CA THR A 39 -4.01 -1.10 -1.08
C THR A 39 -5.12 -1.18 -0.05
N ALA A 40 -5.32 -0.11 0.71
CA ALA A 40 -6.45 0.02 1.62
C ALA A 40 -7.01 1.45 1.56
N TYR A 41 -8.34 1.58 1.56
CA TYR A 41 -9.03 2.87 1.46
C TYR A 41 -9.79 3.16 2.76
N LYS A 42 -9.62 4.37 3.29
CA LYS A 42 -10.39 4.86 4.44
C LYS A 42 -10.47 6.37 4.46
N ASN A 43 -11.62 6.93 4.82
CA ASN A 43 -11.77 8.37 5.11
C ASN A 43 -11.18 9.29 4.03
N LYS A 44 -11.39 8.98 2.74
CA LYS A 44 -10.83 9.72 1.59
C LYS A 44 -9.30 9.70 1.51
N THR A 45 -8.68 8.71 2.12
CA THR A 45 -7.26 8.41 2.01
C THR A 45 -7.06 7.01 1.45
N LEU A 46 -5.96 6.83 0.74
CA LEU A 46 -5.58 5.58 0.10
C LEU A 46 -4.16 5.22 0.54
N ALA A 47 -4.05 4.14 1.31
CA ALA A 47 -2.77 3.55 1.67
C ALA A 47 -2.32 2.59 0.57
N LEU A 48 -1.08 2.72 0.12
CA LEU A 48 -0.47 1.94 -0.93
C LEU A 48 0.81 1.29 -0.41
N VAL A 49 0.85 -0.04 -0.39
CA VAL A 49 2.09 -0.79 -0.18
C VAL A 49 2.74 -0.96 -1.54
N ILE A 50 3.91 -0.39 -1.73
CA ILE A 50 4.60 -0.31 -3.01
C ILE A 50 5.98 -0.96 -2.86
N SER A 51 6.35 -1.79 -3.83
CA SER A 51 7.68 -2.39 -3.94
C SER A 51 8.41 -1.86 -5.16
N HIS A 52 9.69 -1.56 -4.96
CA HIS A 52 10.60 -1.24 -6.04
C HIS A 52 11.02 -2.52 -6.77
N SER A 53 10.74 -2.61 -8.07
CA SER A 53 10.93 -3.83 -8.86
C SER A 53 12.37 -4.37 -8.90
N THR A 54 13.39 -3.52 -8.84
CA THR A 54 14.80 -3.94 -8.87
C THR A 54 15.43 -4.13 -7.48
N THR A 55 15.16 -3.23 -6.53
CA THR A 55 15.78 -3.29 -5.19
C THR A 55 14.98 -4.13 -4.20
N SER A 56 13.74 -4.51 -4.54
CA SER A 56 12.80 -5.20 -3.67
C SER A 56 12.44 -4.43 -2.38
N ILE A 57 12.84 -3.15 -2.28
CA ILE A 57 12.53 -2.31 -1.12
C ILE A 57 11.04 -1.98 -1.12
N VAL A 58 10.40 -2.18 0.02
CA VAL A 58 8.98 -1.88 0.23
C VAL A 58 8.82 -0.62 1.06
N HIS A 59 7.92 0.25 0.60
CA HIS A 59 7.45 1.40 1.35
C HIS A 59 5.92 1.42 1.41
N LEU A 60 5.40 2.09 2.42
CA LEU A 60 3.99 2.45 2.55
C LEU A 60 3.84 3.93 2.21
N GLU A 61 2.97 4.25 1.26
CA GLU A 61 2.56 5.62 1.01
C GLU A 61 1.10 5.82 1.44
N LEU A 62 0.78 6.99 1.97
CA LEU A 62 -0.60 7.43 2.17
C LEU A 62 -0.90 8.58 1.23
N HIS A 63 -2.00 8.49 0.49
CA HIS A 63 -2.42 9.49 -0.48
C HIS A 63 -3.80 10.04 -0.13
N SER A 64 -4.04 11.29 -0.51
CA SER A 64 -5.39 11.81 -0.70
C SER A 64 -6.08 11.02 -1.80
N SER A 65 -7.27 10.46 -1.58
CA SER A 65 -7.96 9.71 -2.64
C SER A 65 -8.53 10.59 -3.75
N ILE A 66 -8.67 11.90 -3.49
CA ILE A 66 -9.26 12.86 -4.43
C ILE A 66 -8.20 13.33 -5.44
N THR A 67 -7.04 13.74 -4.93
CA THR A 67 -5.96 14.31 -5.72
C THR A 67 -4.88 13.30 -6.07
N LEU A 68 -4.74 12.24 -5.26
CA LEU A 68 -3.61 11.32 -5.23
C LEU A 68 -2.29 11.95 -4.75
N ASP A 69 -2.36 13.14 -4.16
CA ASP A 69 -1.19 13.75 -3.53
C ASP A 69 -0.75 12.91 -2.33
N ARG A 70 0.56 12.66 -2.25
CA ARG A 70 1.17 11.89 -1.16
C ARG A 70 1.18 12.73 0.12
N LEU A 71 0.51 12.22 1.15
CA LEU A 71 0.45 12.81 2.49
C LEU A 71 1.71 12.48 3.28
N TRP A 72 2.15 11.22 3.24
CA TRP A 72 3.41 10.78 3.81
C TRP A 72 3.91 9.48 3.16
N LEU A 73 5.19 9.17 3.39
CA LEU A 73 5.87 7.94 2.98
C LEU A 73 6.60 7.35 4.18
N LEU A 74 6.54 6.04 4.32
CA LEU A 74 7.27 5.26 5.31
C LEU A 74 8.02 4.12 4.61
N ASP A 75 9.35 4.14 4.67
CA ASP A 75 10.17 2.99 4.27
C ASP A 75 10.06 1.89 5.34
N LEU A 76 9.65 0.68 4.93
CA LEU A 76 9.41 -0.41 5.88
C LEU A 76 10.66 -1.22 6.19
N ASN A 77 11.76 -1.00 5.45
CA ASN A 77 12.96 -1.83 5.48
C ASN A 77 12.63 -3.35 5.34
N ILE A 78 11.60 -3.65 4.55
CA ILE A 78 11.21 -5.01 4.17
C ILE A 78 11.67 -5.24 2.74
N SER A 79 12.30 -6.38 2.49
CA SER A 79 12.60 -6.85 1.13
C SER A 79 11.48 -7.78 0.67
N HIS A 80 10.82 -7.45 -0.45
CA HIS A 80 9.80 -8.29 -1.08
C HIS A 80 10.23 -8.73 -2.47
N THR A 81 10.38 -10.04 -2.65
CA THR A 81 10.63 -10.65 -3.95
C THR A 81 9.32 -11.06 -4.60
N ILE A 82 9.22 -10.93 -5.92
CA ILE A 82 8.04 -11.37 -6.67
C ILE A 82 7.78 -12.86 -6.40
N GLY A 83 6.56 -13.19 -5.97
CA GLY A 83 6.16 -14.55 -5.57
C GLY A 83 6.31 -14.85 -4.07
N GLN A 84 6.85 -13.93 -3.27
CA GLN A 84 6.92 -14.05 -1.81
C GLN A 84 5.60 -13.71 -1.11
N PRO A 85 5.45 -14.12 0.18
CA PRO A 85 4.26 -13.87 0.97
C PRO A 85 3.82 -12.41 0.94
N LEU A 86 2.52 -12.20 0.97
CA LEU A 86 1.89 -10.90 0.79
C LEU A 86 2.17 -9.99 1.98
N ILE A 87 2.65 -8.78 1.70
CA ILE A 87 2.59 -7.67 2.65
C ILE A 87 1.18 -7.09 2.55
N ARG A 88 0.49 -7.01 3.67
CA ARG A 88 -0.90 -6.54 3.74
C ARG A 88 -0.95 -5.26 4.57
N CYS A 89 -1.84 -4.35 4.22
CA CYS A 89 -2.14 -3.20 5.05
C CYS A 89 -3.64 -3.11 5.34
N SER A 90 -3.98 -2.57 6.50
CA SER A 90 -5.35 -2.21 6.83
C SER A 90 -5.37 -0.98 7.72
N SER A 91 -6.48 -0.25 7.68
CA SER A 91 -6.68 0.91 8.53
C SER A 91 -7.15 0.52 9.93
N LEU A 92 -6.66 1.22 10.94
CA LEU A 92 -7.12 1.17 12.33
C LEU A 92 -7.97 2.40 12.68
N THR A 93 -8.52 2.44 13.89
CA THR A 93 -9.15 3.65 14.44
C THR A 93 -8.13 4.81 14.53
N CYS A 94 -8.63 6.05 14.65
CA CYS A 94 -7.80 7.26 14.79
C CYS A 94 -6.82 7.51 13.62
N ASP A 95 -7.18 7.06 12.41
CA ASP A 95 -6.39 7.18 11.18
C ASP A 95 -4.98 6.56 11.28
N GLU A 96 -4.82 5.57 12.16
CA GLU A 96 -3.63 4.73 12.25
C GLU A 96 -3.73 3.55 11.26
N TRP A 97 -2.63 2.86 11.02
CA TRP A 97 -2.52 1.78 10.05
C TRP A 97 -1.79 0.59 10.63
N ILE A 98 -2.12 -0.59 10.14
CA ILE A 98 -1.46 -1.84 10.47
C ILE A 98 -0.89 -2.44 9.19
N ILE A 99 0.34 -2.90 9.26
CA ILE A 99 1.00 -3.60 8.17
C ILE A 99 1.37 -4.98 8.70
N VAL A 100 1.05 -6.02 7.94
CA VAL A 100 1.47 -7.38 8.23
C VAL A 100 2.48 -7.80 7.17
N ASP A 101 3.70 -8.06 7.62
CA ASP A 101 4.73 -8.70 6.84
C ASP A 101 4.74 -10.20 7.13
N ASN A 102 4.15 -10.96 6.22
CA ASN A 102 4.11 -12.41 6.32
C ASN A 102 5.49 -13.07 6.17
N ASN A 103 6.47 -12.39 5.55
CA ASN A 103 7.81 -12.95 5.37
C ASN A 103 8.58 -12.97 6.69
N THR A 104 8.58 -11.85 7.42
CA THR A 104 9.25 -11.76 8.73
C THR A 104 8.35 -12.10 9.91
N SER A 105 7.07 -12.39 9.65
CA SER A 105 6.07 -12.64 10.70
C SER A 105 5.97 -11.46 11.68
N GLN A 106 5.93 -10.26 11.12
CA GLN A 106 5.87 -9.01 11.88
C GLN A 106 4.60 -8.22 11.57
N LEU A 107 4.10 -7.56 12.59
CA LEU A 107 3.01 -6.60 12.51
C LEU A 107 3.55 -5.23 12.89
N LEU A 108 3.46 -4.27 11.98
CA LEU A 108 3.89 -2.90 12.19
C LEU A 108 2.64 -2.04 12.41
N HIS A 109 2.62 -1.34 13.53
CA HIS A 109 1.60 -0.33 13.82
C HIS A 109 2.16 1.03 13.42
N VAL A 110 1.51 1.70 12.48
CA VAL A 110 1.88 3.00 11.95
C VAL A 110 0.88 4.06 12.44
N LYS A 111 1.40 5.16 12.98
CA LYS A 111 0.62 6.31 13.42
C LYS A 111 0.06 7.08 12.23
N LYS A 112 -0.91 7.97 12.49
CA LYS A 112 -1.50 8.87 11.49
C LYS A 112 -0.49 9.75 10.75
N ASP A 113 0.67 10.01 11.35
CA ASP A 113 1.76 10.83 10.81
C ASP A 113 2.77 10.02 9.96
N GLY A 114 2.51 8.73 9.73
CA GLY A 114 3.39 7.85 8.97
C GLY A 114 4.56 7.28 9.76
N GLN A 115 4.67 7.55 11.07
CA GLN A 115 5.74 6.96 11.88
C GLN A 115 5.33 5.62 12.49
N ILE A 116 6.28 4.70 12.62
CA ILE A 116 6.07 3.44 13.33
C ILE A 116 5.86 3.75 14.82
N LYS A 117 4.74 3.26 15.36
CA LYS A 117 4.40 3.29 16.78
C LYS A 117 5.05 2.14 17.53
N SER A 118 4.97 0.96 16.94
CA SER A 118 5.39 -0.31 17.55
C SER A 118 5.46 -1.40 16.50
N VAL A 119 6.31 -2.38 16.74
CA VAL A 119 6.44 -3.59 15.93
C VAL A 119 6.21 -4.80 16.83
N TYR A 120 5.35 -5.72 16.39
CA TYR A 120 4.99 -6.91 17.14
C TYR A 120 5.34 -8.16 16.34
N PRO A 121 6.00 -9.16 16.95
CA PRO A 121 6.11 -10.47 16.34
C PRO A 121 4.73 -11.12 16.30
N CYS A 122 4.42 -11.83 15.23
CA CYS A 122 3.16 -12.56 15.09
C CYS A 122 3.42 -13.95 14.50
N ASN A 123 3.34 -14.98 15.35
CA ASN A 123 3.54 -16.36 14.93
C ASN A 123 2.35 -17.24 15.38
N PRO A 124 1.55 -17.78 14.44
CA PRO A 124 1.68 -17.62 12.99
C PRO A 124 1.27 -16.23 12.51
N SER A 125 1.88 -15.76 11.41
CA SER A 125 1.47 -14.50 10.80
C SER A 125 0.04 -14.61 10.25
N PRO A 126 -0.84 -13.62 10.47
CA PRO A 126 -2.22 -13.69 10.01
C PRO A 126 -2.26 -13.63 8.48
N TRP A 127 -2.99 -14.57 7.88
CA TRP A 127 -3.08 -14.69 6.43
C TRP A 127 -3.69 -13.45 5.76
N ASN A 128 -4.65 -12.80 6.43
CA ASN A 128 -5.29 -11.56 5.98
C ASN A 128 -5.50 -10.61 7.16
N THR A 129 -5.34 -9.31 6.91
CA THR A 129 -5.76 -8.22 7.80
C THR A 129 -7.05 -7.62 7.25
N VAL A 130 -8.19 -8.13 7.68
CA VAL A 130 -9.50 -7.50 7.45
C VAL A 130 -9.95 -6.95 8.80
N LEU A 131 -10.11 -5.64 8.88
CA LEU A 131 -10.63 -4.94 10.05
C LEU A 131 -11.95 -4.26 9.69
#